data_AF-A0A420W5I4-F1
#
_entry.id   AF-A0A420W5I4-F1
#
_cell.length_a   1.000
_cell.length_b   1.000
_cell.length_c   1.000
_cell.angle_alpha   90.00
_cell.angle_beta   90.00
_cell.angle_gamma   90.00
#
_symmetry.space_group_name_H-M   'P 1'
#
loop_
_entity.id
_entity.type
_entity.pdbx_description
1 polymer ?
#
loop_
_entity_poly.entity_id
_entity_poly.type
_entity_poly.pdbx_seq_one_letter_code
_entity_poly.pdbx_strand_id
1 'polypeptide(L)'
;MILEWLKAHVGVIFMGVAGATVTALVPSGKPLAERVISWVVGVILCAALSTPTAGLLTGGGYVEVFGFIYGMGGITLAKMLIKAIEKRSKVEIESKTGVKLDDDVS
;
A
#
# COMPACT_ATOMS: atom_id res chain seq x y z
N MET A 1 -16.08 18.05 -11.64
CA MET A 1 -15.73 17.45 -10.33
C MET A 1 -14.94 16.13 -10.46
N ILE A 2 -15.54 15.01 -10.91
CA ILE A 2 -14.77 13.73 -11.00
C ILE A 2 -13.67 13.76 -12.07
N LEU A 3 -13.90 14.45 -13.19
CA LEU A 3 -12.95 14.57 -14.29
C LEU A 3 -11.73 15.42 -13.90
N GLU A 4 -11.91 16.46 -13.08
CA GLU A 4 -10.82 17.29 -12.58
C GLU A 4 -10.00 16.57 -11.51
N TRP A 5 -10.68 15.83 -10.63
CA TRP A 5 -10.01 14.94 -9.69
C TRP A 5 -9.18 13.89 -10.41
N LEU A 6 -9.73 13.25 -11.45
CA LEU A 6 -9.02 12.26 -12.26
C LEU A 6 -7.82 12.88 -12.97
N LYS A 7 -7.96 14.08 -13.55
CA LYS A 7 -6.83 14.81 -14.18
C LYS A 7 -5.74 15.14 -13.19
N ALA A 8 -6.08 15.55 -11.97
CA ALA A 8 -5.12 15.85 -10.91
C ALA A 8 -4.39 14.61 -10.39
N HIS A 9 -5.03 13.43 -10.43
CA HIS A 9 -4.46 12.17 -9.94
C HIS A 9 -3.94 11.25 -11.04
N VAL A 10 -4.04 11.66 -12.31
CA VAL A 10 -3.70 10.81 -13.45
C VAL A 10 -2.22 10.40 -13.41
N GLY A 11 -1.33 11.31 -13.06
CA GLY A 11 0.11 11.04 -12.93
C GLY A 11 0.41 10.02 -11.84
N VAL A 12 -0.29 10.13 -10.71
CA VAL A 12 -0.17 9.19 -9.59
C VAL A 12 -0.64 7.79 -9.99
N ILE A 13 -1.78 7.70 -10.68
CA ILE A 13 -2.32 6.42 -11.18
C ILE A 13 -1.36 5.77 -12.17
N PHE A 14 -0.84 6.54 -13.14
CA PHE A 14 0.14 6.02 -14.10
C PHE A 14 1.41 5.51 -13.42
N MET A 15 1.92 6.25 -12.43
CA MET A 15 3.13 5.86 -11.70
C MET A 15 2.88 4.64 -10.81
N GLY A 16 1.72 4.53 -10.16
CA GLY A 16 1.32 3.32 -9.46
C GLY A 16 1.21 2.10 -10.34
N VAL A 17 0.58 2.25 -11.51
CA VAL A 17 0.52 1.19 -12.53
C VAL A 17 1.92 0.80 -13.02
N ALA A 18 2.81 1.77 -13.26
CA ALA A 18 4.19 1.49 -13.64
C ALA A 18 4.93 0.68 -12.56
N GLY A 19 4.85 1.10 -11.29
CA GLY A 19 5.48 0.40 -10.16
C GLY A 19 4.93 -1.01 -9.95
N ALA A 20 3.61 -1.18 -10.06
CA ALA A 20 2.96 -2.50 -9.99
C ALA A 20 3.40 -3.39 -11.14
N THR A 21 3.53 -2.83 -12.34
CA THR A 21 3.95 -3.55 -13.55
C THR A 21 5.39 -4.02 -13.46
N VAL A 22 6.31 -3.17 -12.94
CA VAL A 22 7.69 -3.59 -12.64
C VAL A 22 7.67 -4.85 -11.77
N THR A 23 6.89 -4.83 -10.69
CA THR A 23 6.81 -5.97 -9.76
C THR A 23 6.20 -7.22 -10.39
N ALA A 24 5.21 -7.07 -11.27
CA ALA A 24 4.60 -8.20 -11.98
C ALA A 24 5.53 -8.83 -13.04
N LEU A 25 6.38 -8.00 -13.66
CA LEU A 25 7.36 -8.41 -14.67
C LEU A 25 8.65 -8.97 -14.05
N VAL A 26 8.98 -8.62 -12.81
CA VAL A 26 10.13 -9.19 -12.10
C VAL A 26 10.00 -10.72 -12.06
N PRO A 27 11.05 -11.45 -12.49
CA PRO A 27 11.06 -12.91 -12.41
C PRO A 27 10.86 -13.35 -10.96
N SER A 28 9.68 -13.87 -10.68
CA SER A 28 9.34 -14.50 -9.42
C SER A 28 8.79 -15.87 -9.77
N GLY A 29 9.19 -16.95 -9.11
CA GLY A 29 8.64 -18.30 -9.36
C GLY A 29 7.13 -18.43 -9.06
N LYS A 30 6.41 -17.32 -8.94
CA LYS A 30 5.01 -17.20 -8.56
C LYS A 30 4.08 -17.43 -9.75
N PRO A 31 2.93 -18.10 -9.54
CA PRO A 31 1.86 -18.23 -10.52
C PRO A 31 1.36 -16.87 -11.03
N LEU A 32 0.90 -16.82 -12.28
CA LEU A 32 0.40 -15.60 -12.90
C LEU A 32 -0.77 -14.97 -12.12
N ALA A 33 -1.67 -15.80 -11.57
CA ALA A 33 -2.79 -15.32 -10.75
C ALA A 33 -2.32 -14.52 -9.51
N GLU A 34 -1.27 -15.00 -8.82
CA GLU A 34 -0.72 -14.30 -7.65
C GLU A 34 -0.07 -12.97 -8.05
N ARG A 35 0.60 -12.93 -9.21
CA ARG A 35 1.20 -11.70 -9.75
C ARG A 35 0.13 -10.66 -10.08
N VAL A 36 -0.99 -11.07 -10.69
CA VAL A 36 -2.11 -10.18 -11.00
C VAL A 36 -2.76 -9.64 -9.71
N ILE A 37 -2.99 -10.49 -8.71
CA ILE A 37 -3.52 -10.05 -7.41
C ILE A 37 -2.57 -9.01 -6.78
N SER A 38 -1.27 -9.29 -6.76
CA SER A 38 -0.28 -8.35 -6.23
C SER A 38 -0.26 -7.02 -7.00
N TRP A 39 -0.42 -7.08 -8.31
CA TRP A 39 -0.50 -5.89 -9.16
C TRP A 39 -1.73 -5.03 -8.82
N VAL A 40 -2.92 -5.65 -8.72
CA VAL A 40 -4.17 -4.96 -8.37
C VAL A 40 -4.06 -4.31 -6.99
N VAL A 41 -3.54 -5.04 -6.01
CA VAL A 41 -3.33 -4.50 -4.65
C VAL A 41 -2.39 -3.30 -4.67
N GLY A 42 -1.31 -3.35 -5.46
CA GLY A 42 -0.38 -2.23 -5.61
C GLY A 42 -1.05 -0.97 -6.17
N VAL A 43 -1.93 -1.14 -7.18
CA VAL A 43 -2.70 -0.02 -7.75
C VAL A 43 -3.68 0.57 -6.73
N ILE A 44 -4.37 -0.26 -5.96
CA ILE A 44 -5.29 0.20 -4.90
C ILE A 44 -4.53 0.98 -3.81
N LEU A 45 -3.40 0.46 -3.34
CA LEU A 45 -2.57 1.14 -2.34
C LEU A 45 -2.04 2.47 -2.86
N CYS A 46 -1.61 2.53 -4.12
CA CYS A 46 -1.22 3.78 -4.76
C CYS A 46 -2.36 4.80 -4.73
N ALA A 47 -3.57 4.42 -5.17
CA ALA A 47 -4.71 5.34 -5.22
C ALA A 47 -5.13 5.83 -3.82
N ALA A 48 -5.02 4.97 -2.80
CA ALA A 48 -5.45 5.28 -1.45
C ALA A 48 -4.41 6.11 -0.65
N LEU A 49 -3.12 5.84 -0.82
CA LEU A 49 -2.09 6.29 0.12
C LEU A 49 -1.12 7.35 -0.41
N SER A 50 -0.98 7.51 -1.73
CA SER A 50 0.07 8.39 -2.28
C SER A 50 -0.09 9.85 -1.87
N THR A 51 -1.30 10.39 -2.03
CA THR A 51 -1.63 11.77 -1.65
C THR A 51 -1.51 12.04 -0.14
N PRO A 52 -2.13 11.23 0.76
CA PRO A 52 -1.98 11.47 2.19
C PRO A 52 -0.52 11.28 2.67
N THR A 53 0.22 10.31 2.13
CA THR A 53 1.62 10.11 2.48
C THR A 53 2.50 11.27 2.05
N ALA A 54 2.31 11.78 0.82
CA ALA A 54 3.01 12.96 0.34
C ALA A 54 2.71 14.20 1.21
N GLY A 55 1.44 14.37 1.60
CA GLY A 55 1.00 15.43 2.50
C GLY A 55 1.70 15.38 3.86
N LEU A 56 1.81 14.18 4.45
CA LEU A 56 2.42 13.99 5.76
C LEU A 56 3.95 14.07 5.76
N LEU A 57 4.62 13.51 4.75
CA LEU A 57 6.08 13.34 4.76
C LEU A 57 6.84 14.44 4.03
N THR A 58 6.21 15.09 3.06
CA THR A 58 6.88 16.02 2.14
C THR A 58 6.11 17.31 1.91
N GLY A 59 5.09 17.59 2.72
CA GLY A 59 4.24 18.78 2.56
C GLY A 59 3.48 18.80 1.22
N GLY A 60 3.19 17.63 0.64
CA GLY A 60 2.51 17.47 -0.65
C GLY A 60 3.43 17.28 -1.87
N GLY A 61 4.76 17.29 -1.70
CA GLY A 61 5.70 16.99 -2.79
C GLY A 61 5.72 15.52 -3.22
N TYR A 62 6.23 15.25 -4.43
CA TYR A 62 6.58 13.90 -4.89
C TYR A 62 5.45 12.86 -4.83
N VAL A 63 4.18 13.26 -4.98
CA VAL A 63 3.01 12.38 -4.87
C VAL A 63 3.11 11.18 -5.83
N GLU A 64 3.60 11.43 -7.03
CA GLU A 64 3.80 10.45 -8.09
C GLU A 64 4.87 9.42 -7.71
N VAL A 65 5.93 9.83 -6.99
CA VAL A 65 6.98 8.94 -6.50
C VAL A 65 6.42 7.99 -5.45
N PHE A 66 5.60 8.51 -4.53
CA PHE A 66 4.88 7.65 -3.59
C PHE A 66 3.94 6.69 -4.31
N GLY A 67 3.25 7.15 -5.36
CA GLY A 67 2.45 6.27 -6.22
C GLY A 67 3.23 5.11 -6.78
N PHE A 68 4.41 5.37 -7.33
CA PHE A 68 5.30 4.34 -7.83
C PHE A 68 5.74 3.36 -6.73
N ILE A 69 6.16 3.86 -5.56
CA ILE A 69 6.59 3.03 -4.42
C ILE A 69 5.44 2.13 -3.93
N TYR A 70 4.23 2.67 -3.79
CA TYR A 70 3.06 1.89 -3.38
C TYR A 70 2.67 0.84 -4.43
N GLY A 71 2.76 1.20 -5.71
CA GLY A 71 2.61 0.27 -6.83
C GLY A 71 3.60 -0.89 -6.74
N MET A 72 4.89 -0.60 -6.47
CA MET A 72 5.91 -1.63 -6.28
C MET A 72 5.71 -2.48 -5.04
N GLY A 73 5.29 -1.86 -3.93
CA GLY A 73 5.10 -2.53 -2.65
C GLY A 73 4.02 -3.60 -2.69
N GLY A 74 2.97 -3.40 -3.51
CA GLY A 74 1.98 -4.41 -3.85
C GLY A 74 1.42 -5.16 -2.63
N ILE A 75 1.29 -6.48 -2.76
CA ILE A 75 0.77 -7.35 -1.69
C ILE A 75 1.68 -7.39 -0.47
N THR A 76 2.98 -7.20 -0.63
CA THR A 76 3.95 -7.23 0.47
C THR A 76 3.67 -6.07 1.42
N LEU A 77 3.50 -4.87 0.87
CA LEU A 77 3.19 -3.70 1.67
C LEU A 77 1.81 -3.81 2.33
N ALA A 78 0.80 -4.35 1.63
CA ALA A 78 -0.50 -4.63 2.22
C ALA A 78 -0.40 -5.54 3.45
N LYS A 79 0.38 -6.63 3.36
CA LYS A 79 0.62 -7.54 4.49
C LYS A 79 1.32 -6.85 5.65
N MET A 80 2.29 -5.98 5.38
CA MET A 80 2.97 -5.21 6.44
C MET A 80 1.99 -4.25 7.13
N LEU A 81 1.11 -3.58 6.37
CA LEU A 81 0.09 -2.69 6.93
C LEU A 81 -0.90 -3.45 7.82
N ILE A 82 -1.39 -4.61 7.37
CA ILE A 82 -2.28 -5.46 8.17
C ILE A 82 -1.58 -5.88 9.47
N LYS A 83 -0.35 -6.39 9.38
CA LYS A 83 0.42 -6.80 10.55
C LYS A 83 0.68 -5.65 11.53
N ALA A 84 0.90 -4.43 11.01
CA ALA A 84 1.07 -3.24 11.84
C ALA A 84 -0.24 -2.82 12.54
N ILE A 85 -1.38 -2.94 11.84
CA ILE A 85 -2.72 -2.69 12.41
C ILE A 85 -3.02 -3.70 13.51
N GLU A 86 -2.81 -4.99 13.26
CA GLU A 86 -3.01 -6.06 14.25
C GLU A 86 -2.17 -5.80 15.51
N LYS A 87 -0.89 -5.46 15.35
CA LYS A 87 0.00 -5.12 16.46
C LYS A 87 -0.50 -3.91 17.26
N ARG A 88 -0.97 -2.85 16.57
CA ARG A 88 -1.55 -1.66 17.22
C ARG A 88 -2.81 -2.01 18.00
N SER A 89 -3.73 -2.76 17.40
CA SER A 89 -4.98 -3.19 18.03
C SER A 89 -4.73 -4.06 19.26
N LYS A 90 -3.77 -4.98 19.18
CA LYS A 90 -3.33 -5.79 20.33
C LYS A 90 -2.85 -4.92 21.48
N VAL A 91 -1.91 -4.00 21.22
CA VAL A 91 -1.38 -3.08 22.24
C VAL A 91 -2.50 -2.23 22.88
N GLU A 92 -3.46 -1.78 22.08
CA GLU A 92 -4.60 -1.01 22.59
C GLU A 92 -5.50 -1.84 23.51
N ILE A 93 -5.78 -3.10 23.15
CA ILE A 93 -6.59 -4.02 23.96
C ILE A 93 -5.86 -4.38 25.26
N GLU A 94 -4.57 -4.69 25.20
CA GLU A 94 -3.76 -4.97 26.39
C GLU A 94 -3.71 -3.76 27.33
N SER A 95 -3.58 -2.55 26.77
CA SER A 95 -3.59 -1.30 27.54
C SER A 95 -4.95 -1.02 28.21
N LYS A 96 -6.06 -1.44 27.61
CA LYS A 96 -7.41 -1.17 28.13
C LYS A 96 -7.91 -2.24 29.09
N THR A 97 -7.48 -3.49 28.91
CA THR A 97 -7.99 -4.64 29.68
C THR A 97 -6.99 -5.17 30.71
N GLY A 98 -5.70 -4.83 30.58
CA GLY A 98 -4.62 -5.38 31.40
C GLY A 98 -4.30 -6.85 31.10
N VAL A 99 -5.00 -7.46 30.15
CA VAL A 99 -4.81 -8.85 29.74
C VAL A 99 -3.80 -8.88 28.60
N LYS A 100 -2.69 -9.61 28.77
CA LYS A 100 -1.74 -9.89 27.68
C LYS A 100 -2.37 -10.88 26.71
N LEU A 101 -2.42 -10.53 25.44
CA LEU A 101 -2.85 -11.41 24.37
C LEU A 101 -1.64 -12.21 23.89
N ASP A 102 -1.81 -13.47 23.51
CA ASP A 102 -0.71 -14.28 22.98
C ASP A 102 -0.20 -13.68 21.66
N ASP A 103 1.12 -13.73 21.44
CA ASP A 103 1.68 -13.41 20.13
C ASP A 103 1.36 -14.59 19.22
N ASP A 104 0.50 -14.39 18.21
CA ASP A 104 0.34 -15.38 17.16
C ASP A 104 1.68 -15.52 16.42
N VAL A 105 2.46 -16.50 16.86
CA VAL A 105 3.68 -16.97 16.21
C VAL A 105 3.25 -17.97 15.15
N SER A 106 3.18 -17.51 13.90
CA SER A 106 3.33 -18.36 12.71
C SER A 106 3.89 -17.57 11.54
#